data_AF-A0A956H332-F1
#
_entry.id   AF-A0A956H332-F1
#
_cell.length_a   1.000
_cell.length_b   1.000
_cell.length_c   1.000
_cell.angle_alpha   90.00
_cell.angle_beta   90.00
_cell.angle_gamma   90.00
#
_symmetry.space_group_name_H-M   'P 1'
#
loop_
_entity.id
_entity.type
_entity.pdbx_description
1 polymer ?
#
loop_
_entity_poly.entity_id
_entity_poly.type
_entity_poly.pdbx_seq_one_letter_code
_entity_poly.pdbx_strand_id
1 'polypeptide(L)'
;MENTRVSKHIGSDALFTQYVEVVNRVIGENREGLYGSAVKLWDKLYADDEIAVGVYRKDAAHPHHWYTVKLSAGTFEVLEHGKSGDADVEWKVSDQHLAHVVDNPRDYVASPFKLDLDWLQTRVGLA
;
A
#
# COMPACT_ATOMS: atom_id res chain seq x y z
N MET A 1 -9.49 -36.45 -9.18
CA MET A 1 -8.54 -35.33 -8.94
C MET A 1 -9.21 -34.09 -9.49
N GLU A 2 -9.80 -33.28 -8.62
CA GLU A 2 -10.41 -32.02 -9.03
C GLU A 2 -9.89 -30.99 -8.02
N ASN A 3 -8.82 -30.30 -8.42
CA ASN A 3 -8.20 -29.25 -7.62
C ASN A 3 -9.03 -27.99 -7.85
N THR A 4 -10.20 -27.93 -7.24
CA THR A 4 -11.02 -26.73 -7.18
C THR A 4 -10.27 -25.72 -6.33
N ARG A 5 -9.53 -24.81 -6.98
CA ARG A 5 -9.08 -23.57 -6.34
C ARG A 5 -10.34 -22.84 -5.89
N VAL A 6 -10.65 -22.96 -4.61
CA VAL A 6 -11.56 -22.06 -3.92
C VAL A 6 -10.89 -20.70 -4.00
N SER A 7 -11.22 -19.89 -4.99
CA SER A 7 -10.95 -18.46 -4.99
C SER A 7 -11.73 -17.90 -3.81
N LYS A 8 -11.11 -17.91 -2.63
CA LYS A 8 -11.66 -17.33 -1.42
C LYS A 8 -11.92 -15.87 -1.78
N HIS A 9 -13.19 -15.47 -1.87
CA HIS A 9 -13.54 -14.05 -1.87
C HIS A 9 -13.09 -13.51 -0.51
N ILE A 10 -11.86 -13.06 -0.45
CA ILE A 10 -11.33 -12.29 0.67
C ILE A 10 -12.14 -10.98 0.63
N GLY A 11 -12.85 -10.65 1.72
CA GLY A 11 -13.50 -9.35 1.82
C GLY A 11 -12.47 -8.24 1.60
N SER A 12 -12.90 -7.10 1.02
CA SER A 12 -12.01 -5.98 0.68
C SER A 12 -11.03 -5.65 1.81
N ASP A 13 -11.50 -5.69 3.06
CA ASP A 13 -10.73 -5.45 4.28
C ASP A 13 -9.57 -6.43 4.43
N ALA A 14 -9.85 -7.73 4.36
CA ALA A 14 -8.83 -8.75 4.52
C ALA A 14 -7.85 -8.77 3.34
N LEU A 15 -8.27 -8.34 2.14
CA LEU A 15 -7.37 -8.16 1.00
C LEU A 15 -6.42 -6.99 1.23
N PHE A 16 -6.96 -5.85 1.71
CA PHE A 16 -6.16 -4.67 1.99
C PHE A 16 -5.18 -4.88 3.16
N THR A 17 -5.60 -5.55 4.24
CA THR A 17 -4.68 -5.90 5.34
C THR A 17 -3.52 -6.77 4.85
N GLN A 18 -3.79 -7.82 4.08
CA GLN A 18 -2.74 -8.67 3.50
C GLN A 18 -1.82 -7.88 2.56
N TYR A 19 -2.38 -6.95 1.80
CA TYR A 19 -1.58 -6.08 0.96
C TYR A 19 -0.60 -5.23 1.79
N VAL A 20 -1.05 -4.61 2.88
CA VAL A 20 -0.20 -3.84 3.80
C VAL A 20 0.89 -4.73 4.43
N GLU A 21 0.55 -5.97 4.80
CA GLU A 21 1.54 -6.95 5.29
C GLU A 21 2.63 -7.24 4.25
N VAL A 22 2.25 -7.41 2.97
CA VAL A 22 3.20 -7.61 1.88
C VAL A 22 4.07 -6.37 1.68
N VAL A 23 3.49 -5.17 1.66
CA VAL A 23 4.25 -3.91 1.56
C VAL A 23 5.26 -3.80 2.69
N ASN A 24 4.84 -4.02 3.93
CA ASN A 24 5.72 -3.99 5.10
C ASN A 24 6.84 -5.02 5.02
N ARG A 25 6.56 -6.21 4.49
CA ARG A 25 7.56 -7.23 4.22
C ARG A 25 8.57 -6.76 3.17
N VAL A 26 8.10 -6.19 2.06
CA VAL A 26 8.98 -5.66 1.01
C VAL A 26 9.90 -4.58 1.56
N ILE A 27 9.36 -3.66 2.37
CA ILE A 27 10.15 -2.64 3.08
C ILE A 27 11.17 -3.28 4.02
N GLY A 28 10.74 -4.26 4.82
CA GLY A 28 11.59 -4.98 5.76
C GLY A 28 12.77 -5.70 5.10
N GLU A 29 12.54 -6.34 3.95
CA GLU A 29 13.57 -7.06 3.20
C GLU A 29 14.45 -6.14 2.33
N ASN A 30 14.03 -4.90 2.07
CA ASN A 30 14.74 -3.92 1.24
C ASN A 30 15.13 -2.64 2.01
N ARG A 31 15.51 -2.79 3.30
CA ARG A 31 15.88 -1.65 4.18
C ARG A 31 17.17 -0.93 3.79
N GLU A 32 17.98 -1.55 2.95
CA GLU A 32 19.27 -1.03 2.50
C GLU A 32 19.21 -0.53 1.04
N GLY A 33 20.21 0.25 0.63
CA GLY A 33 20.30 0.78 -0.73
C GLY A 33 19.28 1.87 -1.04
N LEU A 34 19.00 2.07 -2.34
CA LEU A 34 18.17 3.19 -2.81
C LEU A 34 16.74 3.13 -2.29
N TYR A 35 16.13 1.94 -2.27
CA TYR A 35 14.77 1.77 -1.79
C TYR A 35 14.66 2.05 -0.28
N GLY A 36 15.58 1.52 0.52
CA GLY A 36 15.63 1.82 1.95
C GLY A 36 15.82 3.30 2.26
N SER A 37 16.63 4.01 1.47
CA SER A 37 16.77 5.47 1.58
C SER A 37 15.48 6.21 1.23
N ALA A 38 14.75 5.77 0.20
CA ALA A 38 13.45 6.33 -0.15
C ALA A 38 12.42 6.14 0.97
N VAL A 39 12.35 4.94 1.57
CA VAL A 39 11.46 4.66 2.71
C VAL A 39 11.78 5.56 3.90
N LYS A 40 13.06 5.73 4.26
CA LYS A 40 13.46 6.64 5.36
C LYS A 40 13.09 8.08 5.08
N LEU A 41 13.17 8.50 3.82
CA LEU A 41 12.73 9.82 3.39
C LEU A 41 11.22 9.97 3.54
N TRP A 42 10.43 8.99 3.09
CA TRP A 42 8.97 8.99 3.29
C TRP A 42 8.59 9.01 4.77
N ASP A 43 9.22 8.18 5.59
CA ASP A 43 8.98 8.11 7.04
C ASP A 43 9.24 9.46 7.71
N LYS A 44 10.26 10.21 7.26
CA LYS A 44 10.55 11.56 7.76
C LYS A 44 9.55 12.61 7.26
N LEU A 45 9.13 12.52 6.00
CA LEU A 45 8.24 13.49 5.37
C LEU A 45 6.80 13.37 5.87
N TYR A 46 6.37 12.14 6.15
CA TYR A 46 5.02 11.78 6.57
C TYR A 46 4.98 11.31 8.02
N ALA A 47 6.01 11.62 8.81
CA ALA A 47 6.03 11.38 10.24
C ALA A 47 4.86 12.14 10.87
N ASP A 48 3.78 11.42 11.16
CA ASP A 48 2.50 11.90 11.72
C ASP A 48 1.35 12.19 10.75
N ASP A 49 1.56 12.02 9.45
CA ASP A 49 0.47 12.16 8.48
C ASP A 49 -0.38 10.89 8.36
N GLU A 50 -1.70 11.10 8.33
CA GLU A 50 -2.66 10.08 7.94
C GLU A 50 -2.82 10.08 6.41
N ILE A 51 -2.70 8.89 5.81
CA ILE A 51 -2.81 8.70 4.38
C ILE A 51 -4.12 7.96 4.10
N ALA A 52 -5.02 8.62 3.37
CA ALA A 52 -6.24 8.01 2.87
C ALA A 52 -5.95 7.16 1.63
N VAL A 53 -6.24 5.87 1.72
CA VAL A 53 -6.05 4.90 0.64
C VAL A 53 -7.38 4.54 0.01
N GLY A 54 -7.64 5.11 -1.16
CA GLY A 54 -8.82 4.85 -1.96
C GLY A 54 -8.63 3.63 -2.86
N VAL A 55 -9.44 2.60 -2.65
CA VAL A 55 -9.43 1.41 -3.49
C VAL A 55 -10.49 1.50 -4.57
N TYR A 56 -10.10 1.28 -5.83
CA TYR A 56 -10.99 1.39 -6.99
C TYR A 56 -10.99 0.14 -7.89
N ARG A 57 -12.06 -0.06 -8.66
CA ARG A 57 -12.14 -1.14 -9.66
C ARG A 57 -11.78 -0.69 -11.05
N LYS A 58 -12.44 0.36 -11.53
CA LYS A 58 -12.35 0.84 -12.92
C LYS A 58 -11.96 2.31 -13.02
N ASP A 59 -12.30 3.10 -12.01
CA ASP A 59 -12.12 4.54 -12.04
C ASP A 59 -11.48 5.03 -10.74
N ALA A 60 -10.24 5.53 -10.84
CA ALA A 60 -9.51 6.09 -9.72
C ALA A 60 -10.14 7.39 -9.19
N ALA A 61 -10.96 8.09 -9.96
CA ALA A 61 -11.69 9.26 -9.48
C ALA A 61 -12.78 8.88 -8.46
N HIS A 62 -13.29 7.65 -8.52
CA HIS A 62 -14.39 7.16 -7.67
C HIS A 62 -14.02 5.86 -6.94
N PRO A 63 -13.14 5.92 -5.91
CA PRO A 63 -12.86 4.77 -5.06
C PRO A 63 -14.13 4.28 -4.34
N HIS A 64 -14.25 2.96 -4.21
CA HIS A 64 -15.40 2.29 -3.62
C HIS A 64 -15.13 1.78 -2.20
N HIS A 65 -13.86 1.73 -1.79
CA HIS A 65 -13.43 1.53 -0.41
C HIS A 65 -12.35 2.55 -0.06
N TRP A 66 -12.26 2.87 1.22
CA TRP A 66 -11.24 3.76 1.76
C TRP A 66 -10.64 3.14 3.01
N TYR A 67 -9.35 3.35 3.21
CA TYR A 67 -8.65 3.01 4.44
C TYR A 67 -7.80 4.19 4.87
N THR A 68 -7.61 4.37 6.16
CA THR A 68 -6.64 5.32 6.68
C THR A 68 -5.42 4.53 7.14
N VAL A 69 -4.24 4.87 6.61
CA VAL A 69 -2.96 4.27 7.02
C VAL A 69 -2.01 5.34 7.53
N LYS A 70 -1.09 4.95 8.40
CA LYS A 70 0.04 5.78 8.83
C LYS A 70 1.35 5.10 8.52
N LEU A 71 2.32 5.84 8.00
CA LEU A 71 3.70 5.38 7.90
C LEU A 71 4.41 5.74 9.20
N SER A 72 4.86 4.73 9.95
CA SER A 72 5.62 4.94 11.17
C SER A 72 6.72 3.89 11.31
N ALA A 73 7.92 4.35 11.65
CA ALA A 73 9.11 3.52 11.83
C ALA A 73 9.40 2.62 10.61
N GLY A 74 9.12 3.13 9.40
CA GLY A 74 9.30 2.41 8.15
C GLY A 74 8.32 1.26 7.92
N THR A 75 7.13 1.30 8.54
CA THR A 75 6.03 0.37 8.26
C THR A 75 4.70 1.11 8.16
N PHE A 76 3.82 0.64 7.28
CA PHE A 76 2.44 1.09 7.20
C PHE A 76 1.57 0.37 8.22
N GLU A 77 0.84 1.12 9.01
CA GLU A 77 -0.19 0.63 9.92
C GLU A 77 -1.57 1.04 9.41
N VAL A 78 -2.54 0.13 9.42
CA VAL A 78 -3.94 0.45 9.11
C VAL A 78 -4.59 0.98 10.39
N LEU A 79 -4.99 2.25 10.39
CA LEU A 79 -5.64 2.89 11.52
C LEU A 79 -7.14 2.57 11.55
N GLU A 80 -7.80 2.65 10.39
CA GLU A 80 -9.24 2.41 10.26
C GLU A 80 -9.66 2.00 8.85
N HIS A 81 -10.81 1.34 8.76
CA HIS A 81 -11.57 1.21 7.51
C HIS A 81 -12.47 2.45 7.38
N GLY A 82 -12.10 3.33 6.45
CA GLY A 82 -12.73 4.62 6.23
C GLY A 82 -11.74 5.61 5.65
N LYS A 83 -12.21 6.83 5.40
CA LYS A 83 -11.35 7.98 5.13
C LYS A 83 -11.47 8.90 6.34
N SER A 84 -10.38 9.05 7.09
CA SER A 84 -10.29 10.04 8.16
C SER A 84 -10.49 11.43 7.57
N GLY A 85 -11.20 12.30 8.30
CA GLY A 85 -11.42 13.68 7.90
C GLY A 85 -10.12 14.49 7.83
N ASP A 86 -9.08 14.02 8.53
CA ASP A 86 -7.79 14.69 8.69
C ASP A 86 -6.71 14.17 7.72
N ALA A 87 -7.06 13.21 6.85
CA ALA A 87 -6.11 12.66 5.87
C ALA A 87 -5.91 13.61 4.67
N ASP A 88 -4.83 14.39 4.71
CA ASP A 88 -4.44 15.34 3.66
C ASP A 88 -3.80 14.67 2.43
N VAL A 89 -3.34 13.42 2.58
CA VAL A 89 -2.66 12.66 1.52
C VAL A 89 -3.58 11.57 0.99
N GLU A 90 -3.84 11.57 -0.32
CA GLU A 90 -4.59 10.50 -0.97
C GLU A 90 -3.70 9.59 -1.82
N TRP A 91 -3.71 8.30 -1.46
CA TRP A 91 -3.19 7.18 -2.23
C TRP A 91 -4.35 6.47 -2.92
N LYS A 92 -4.25 6.16 -4.22
CA LYS A 92 -5.28 5.38 -4.92
C LYS A 92 -4.70 4.12 -5.51
N VAL A 93 -5.34 2.99 -5.27
CA VAL A 93 -4.87 1.66 -5.70
C VAL A 93 -6.03 0.84 -6.25
N SER A 94 -5.78 0.04 -7.29
CA SER A 94 -6.84 -0.80 -7.86
C SER A 94 -6.97 -2.13 -7.11
N ASP A 95 -8.19 -2.68 -7.06
CA ASP A 95 -8.45 -4.04 -6.54
C ASP A 95 -7.53 -5.08 -7.21
N GLN A 96 -7.33 -4.93 -8.52
CA GLN A 96 -6.49 -5.82 -9.31
C GLN A 96 -5.03 -5.74 -8.88
N HIS A 97 -4.52 -4.54 -8.60
CA HIS A 97 -3.16 -4.37 -8.12
C HIS A 97 -2.99 -4.95 -6.71
N LEU A 98 -3.93 -4.69 -5.79
CA LEU A 98 -3.93 -5.27 -4.44
C LEU A 98 -3.87 -6.80 -4.50
N ALA A 99 -4.76 -7.42 -5.28
CA ALA A 99 -4.81 -8.86 -5.47
C ALA A 99 -3.50 -9.39 -6.08
N HIS A 100 -2.98 -8.73 -7.09
CA HIS A 100 -1.72 -9.14 -7.73
C HIS A 100 -0.54 -9.10 -6.76
N VAL A 101 -0.45 -8.09 -5.90
CA VAL A 101 0.60 -7.97 -4.89
C VAL A 101 0.48 -9.06 -3.84
N VAL A 102 -0.73 -9.31 -3.34
CA VAL A 102 -1.02 -10.36 -2.36
C VAL A 102 -0.75 -11.76 -2.92
N ASP A 103 -1.08 -12.01 -4.19
CA ASP A 103 -0.87 -13.30 -4.84
C ASP A 103 0.60 -13.53 -5.23
N ASN A 104 1.39 -12.47 -5.45
CA ASN A 104 2.77 -12.55 -5.95
C ASN A 104 3.79 -11.80 -5.08
N PRO A 105 3.82 -11.98 -3.74
CA PRO A 105 4.62 -11.13 -2.85
C PRO A 105 6.13 -11.19 -3.12
N ARG A 106 6.62 -12.34 -3.62
CA ARG A 106 8.04 -12.55 -3.96
C ARG A 106 8.52 -11.64 -5.09
N ASP A 107 7.64 -11.34 -6.05
CA ASP A 107 8.00 -10.52 -7.21
C ASP A 107 8.23 -9.07 -6.81
N TYR A 108 7.53 -8.61 -5.77
CA TYR A 108 7.68 -7.28 -5.19
C TYR A 108 8.84 -7.21 -4.21
N VAL A 109 9.12 -8.29 -3.46
CA VAL A 109 10.34 -8.38 -2.64
C VAL A 109 11.59 -8.28 -3.52
N ALA A 110 11.62 -9.01 -4.63
CA ALA A 110 12.76 -9.02 -5.56
C ALA A 110 12.87 -7.73 -6.40
N SER A 111 11.82 -6.92 -6.46
CA SER A 111 11.77 -5.68 -7.24
C SER A 111 10.87 -4.66 -6.53
N PRO A 112 11.34 -4.04 -5.43
CA PRO A 112 10.51 -3.26 -4.52
C PRO A 112 9.88 -2.01 -5.17
N PHE A 113 10.52 -1.43 -6.18
CA PHE A 113 9.98 -0.31 -6.95
C PHE A 113 8.70 -0.65 -7.75
N LYS A 114 8.34 -1.94 -7.90
CA LYS A 114 7.06 -2.33 -8.51
C LYS A 114 5.83 -1.98 -7.67
N LEU A 115 6.01 -1.69 -6.38
CA LEU A 115 4.93 -1.20 -5.52
C LEU A 115 4.49 0.23 -5.90
N ASP A 116 5.29 0.94 -6.73
CA ASP A 116 4.97 2.27 -7.26
C ASP A 116 4.53 3.25 -6.15
N LEU A 117 5.32 3.31 -5.08
CA LEU A 117 5.11 4.25 -3.96
C LEU A 117 5.79 5.60 -4.22
N ASP A 118 6.43 5.77 -5.38
CA ASP A 118 7.24 6.94 -5.70
C ASP A 118 6.40 8.22 -5.83
N TRP A 119 5.09 8.12 -6.09
CA TRP A 119 4.17 9.26 -6.06
C TRP A 119 4.13 9.99 -4.70
N LEU A 120 4.49 9.30 -3.60
CA LEU A 120 4.70 9.94 -2.29
C LEU A 120 5.77 11.03 -2.39
N GLN A 121 6.81 10.86 -3.21
CA GLN A 121 7.83 11.91 -3.40
C GLN A 121 7.28 13.12 -4.18
N THR A 122 6.35 12.89 -5.11
CA THR A 122 5.73 13.97 -5.89
C THR A 122 4.88 14.90 -5.03
N ARG A 123 4.25 14.38 -3.96
CA ARG A 123 3.38 15.16 -3.07
C ARG A 123 4.13 16.16 -2.19
N VAL A 124 5.42 15.94 -1.96
CA VAL A 124 6.28 16.87 -1.19
C VAL A 124 7.22 17.71 -2.08
N GLY A 125 7.00 17.70 -3.40
CA GLY A 125 7.76 18.52 -4.35
C GLY A 125 9.18 18.05 -4.63
N LEU A 126 9.47 16.74 -4.48
CA LEU A 126 10.79 16.15 -4.75
C LEU A 126 10.90 15.48 -6.14
N ALA A 127 9.93 15.72 -7.03
CA ALA A 127 9.90 15.15 -8.39
C ALA A 127 10.58 16.05 -9.44
#